data_AF-A0A497JJ13-F1
#
_entry.id   AF-A0A497JJ13-F1
#
_cell.length_a   1.000
_cell.length_b   1.000
_cell.length_c   1.000
_cell.angle_alpha   90.00
_cell.angle_beta   90.00
_cell.angle_gamma   90.00
#
_symmetry.space_group_name_H-M   'P 1'
#
loop_
_entity.id
_entity.type
_entity.pdbx_description
1 polymer ?
#
loop_
_entity_poly.entity_id
_entity_poly.type
_entity_poly.pdbx_seq_one_letter_code
_entity_poly.pdbx_strand_id
1 'polypeptide(L)'
;MTTFRDLPTFLPEDLQKVERRIVVARMIQAIQHLDSEVFSAHDLINTPFLKKLTKVMVVARYLSLLCKMGYVELLFKESRGPSFYRRNPKIFNIQIK
;
A
#
# COMPACT_ATOMS: atom_id res chain seq x y z
N MET A 1 -7.80 9.89 14.87
CA MET A 1 -6.61 9.03 14.81
C MET A 1 -7.04 7.71 14.18
N THR A 2 -6.41 7.27 13.08
CA THR A 2 -6.84 6.06 12.34
C THR A 2 -5.92 4.89 12.69
N THR A 3 -6.48 3.71 12.94
CA THR A 3 -5.69 2.48 13.09
C THR A 3 -5.67 1.70 11.78
N PHE A 4 -4.65 0.88 11.53
CA PHE A 4 -4.63 0.04 10.32
C PHE A 4 -5.81 -0.95 10.24
N ARG A 5 -6.44 -1.26 11.39
CA ARG A 5 -7.62 -2.13 11.49
C ARG A 5 -8.87 -1.51 10.89
N ASP A 6 -8.89 -0.18 10.79
CA ASP A 6 -9.99 0.61 10.21
C ASP A 6 -9.89 0.69 8.68
N LEU A 7 -8.79 0.22 8.09
CA LEU A 7 -8.61 0.22 6.65
C LEU A 7 -9.28 -1.00 6.00
N PRO A 8 -9.89 -0.85 4.82
CA PRO A 8 -10.49 -1.96 4.11
C PRO A 8 -9.44 -3.01 3.75
N THR A 9 -9.68 -4.26 4.15
CA THR A 9 -8.83 -5.40 3.78
C THR A 9 -9.31 -5.98 2.45
N PHE A 10 -9.02 -5.31 1.33
CA PHE A 10 -9.27 -5.87 0.00
C PHE A 10 -8.08 -6.74 -0.42
N LEU A 11 -8.16 -8.03 -0.12
CA LEU A 11 -7.23 -9.03 -0.61
C LEU A 11 -8.03 -10.23 -1.11
N PRO A 12 -7.52 -10.98 -2.11
CA PRO A 12 -8.24 -12.04 -2.81
C PRO A 12 -8.89 -13.01 -1.82
N GLU A 13 -10.04 -13.56 -2.21
CA GLU A 13 -10.88 -14.46 -1.39
C GLU A 13 -10.06 -15.60 -0.78
N ASP A 14 -8.97 -15.96 -1.46
CA ASP A 14 -8.00 -17.00 -1.16
C ASP A 14 -7.16 -16.79 0.14
N LEU A 15 -7.07 -15.56 0.68
CA LEU A 15 -6.30 -15.29 1.90
C LEU A 15 -7.19 -15.30 3.15
N GLN A 16 -6.71 -15.87 4.27
CA GLN A 16 -7.44 -15.78 5.54
C GLN A 16 -7.49 -14.33 6.05
N LYS A 17 -8.55 -13.94 6.77
CA LYS A 17 -8.76 -12.56 7.27
C LYS A 17 -7.55 -12.00 8.05
N VAL A 18 -6.82 -12.86 8.78
CA VAL A 18 -5.61 -12.51 9.53
C VAL A 18 -4.45 -12.17 8.58
N GLU A 19 -4.20 -13.00 7.58
CA GLU A 19 -3.17 -12.77 6.56
C GLU A 19 -3.44 -11.46 5.80
N ARG A 20 -4.73 -11.18 5.51
CA ARG A 20 -5.12 -9.92 4.85
C ARG A 20 -4.71 -8.69 5.67
N ARG A 21 -4.93 -8.73 6.98
CA ARG A 21 -4.55 -7.65 7.90
C ARG A 21 -3.04 -7.49 8.00
N ILE A 22 -2.29 -8.60 7.99
CA ILE A 22 -0.82 -8.56 7.99
C ILE A 22 -0.33 -7.86 6.73
N VAL A 23 -0.82 -8.25 5.55
CA VAL A 23 -0.42 -7.60 4.28
C VAL A 23 -0.76 -6.12 4.30
N VAL A 24 -1.96 -5.73 4.73
CA VAL A 24 -2.35 -4.32 4.86
C VAL A 24 -1.40 -3.53 5.78
N ALA A 25 -1.11 -4.05 6.98
CA ALA A 25 -0.17 -3.44 7.90
C ALA A 25 1.22 -3.27 7.27
N ARG A 26 1.72 -4.32 6.60
CA ARG A 26 3.01 -4.27 5.91
C ARG A 26 3.03 -3.30 4.73
N MET A 27 1.91 -3.14 4.03
CA MET A 27 1.79 -2.15 2.95
C MET A 27 1.90 -0.72 3.47
N ILE A 28 1.25 -0.41 4.58
CA ILE A 28 1.33 0.92 5.20
C ILE A 28 2.75 1.15 5.73
N GLN A 29 3.37 0.15 6.38
CA GLN A 29 4.77 0.23 6.81
C GLN A 29 5.70 0.52 5.63
N ALA A 30 5.53 -0.18 4.51
CA ALA A 30 6.33 0.04 3.31
C ALA A 30 6.21 1.49 2.82
N ILE A 31 5.00 2.04 2.73
CA ILE A 31 4.80 3.42 2.24
C ILE A 31 5.37 4.46 3.24
N GLN A 32 5.19 4.22 4.54
CA GLN A 32 5.71 5.11 5.60
C GLN A 32 7.25 5.17 5.62
N HIS A 33 7.94 4.08 5.27
CA HIS A 33 9.40 3.96 5.34
C HIS A 33 10.11 4.11 4.00
N LEU A 34 9.41 4.49 2.93
CA LEU A 34 10.06 4.85 1.68
C LEU A 34 10.82 6.18 1.85
N ASP A 35 12.05 6.23 1.34
CA ASP A 35 12.84 7.45 1.31
C ASP A 35 12.25 8.48 0.32
N SER A 36 11.74 7.99 -0.81
CA SER A 36 11.12 8.82 -1.83
C SER A 36 9.66 9.13 -1.51
N GLU A 37 9.25 10.38 -1.74
CA GLU A 37 7.84 10.79 -1.67
C GLU A 37 6.99 10.22 -2.81
N VAL A 38 7.63 9.98 -3.96
CA VAL A 38 7.02 9.42 -5.17
C VAL A 38 7.48 7.99 -5.37
N PHE A 39 6.54 7.07 -5.58
CA PHE A 39 6.82 5.64 -5.66
C PHE A 39 5.79 4.90 -6.51
N SER A 40 6.15 3.71 -6.92
CA SER A 40 5.33 2.76 -7.66
C SER A 40 5.02 1.51 -6.83
N ALA A 41 4.14 0.66 -7.37
CA ALA A 41 3.92 -0.66 -6.79
C ALA A 41 5.19 -1.55 -6.81
N HIS A 42 6.10 -1.32 -7.76
CA HIS A 42 7.36 -2.06 -7.87
C HIS A 42 8.35 -1.65 -6.77
N ASP A 43 8.36 -0.37 -6.40
CA ASP A 43 9.22 0.10 -5.30
C ASP A 43 8.76 -0.54 -3.98
N LEU A 44 7.45 -0.57 -3.75
CA LEU A 44 6.86 -1.18 -2.56
C LEU A 44 7.09 -2.69 -2.46
N ILE A 45 6.90 -3.45 -3.55
CA ILE A 45 7.04 -4.93 -3.50
C ILE A 45 8.49 -5.37 -3.20
N ASN A 46 9.46 -4.51 -3.52
CA ASN A 46 10.88 -4.76 -3.26
C ASN A 46 11.32 -4.39 -1.83
N THR A 47 10.46 -3.71 -1.05
CA THR A 47 10.74 -3.41 0.36
C THR A 47 10.78 -4.68 1.22
N PRO A 48 11.57 -4.69 2.32
CA PRO A 48 11.61 -5.84 3.23
C PRO A 48 10.25 -6.16 3.88
N PHE A 49 9.32 -5.21 3.90
CA PHE A 49 7.98 -5.41 4.46
C PHE A 49 7.07 -6.27 3.56
N LEU A 50 7.23 -6.19 2.24
CA LEU A 50 6.33 -6.83 1.26
C LEU A 50 7.01 -7.91 0.41
N LYS A 51 8.34 -7.94 0.39
CA LYS A 51 9.11 -8.93 -0.36
C LYS A 51 8.71 -10.35 0.05
N LYS A 52 8.32 -11.17 -0.94
CA LYS A 52 7.78 -12.54 -0.78
C LYS A 52 6.46 -12.66 0.00
N LEU A 53 5.90 -11.57 0.51
CA LEU A 53 4.64 -11.60 1.26
C LEU A 53 3.42 -11.51 0.33
N THR A 54 3.55 -10.82 -0.80
CA THR A 54 2.44 -10.62 -1.73
C THR A 54 2.93 -10.49 -3.18
N LYS A 55 2.03 -10.16 -4.11
CA LYS A 55 2.33 -9.94 -5.53
C LYS A 55 2.19 -8.47 -5.88
N VAL A 56 2.96 -7.97 -6.85
CA VAL A 56 2.90 -6.56 -7.30
C VAL A 56 1.49 -6.13 -7.72
N MET A 57 0.71 -7.03 -8.33
CA MET A 57 -0.68 -6.75 -8.72
C MET A 57 -1.58 -6.46 -7.51
N VAL A 58 -1.34 -7.14 -6.40
CA VAL A 58 -2.06 -6.92 -5.14
C VAL A 58 -1.70 -5.55 -4.56
N VAL A 59 -0.40 -5.22 -4.58
CA VAL A 59 0.09 -3.90 -4.15
C VAL A 59 -0.57 -2.79 -4.97
N ALA A 60 -0.60 -2.93 -6.30
CA ALA A 60 -1.22 -1.96 -7.19
C ALA A 60 -2.72 -1.78 -6.91
N ARG A 61 -3.47 -2.87 -6.67
CA ARG A 61 -4.89 -2.81 -6.31
C ARG A 61 -5.12 -2.08 -4.99
N TYR A 62 -4.28 -2.33 -3.99
CA TYR A 62 -4.40 -1.67 -2.70
C TYR A 62 -4.01 -0.19 -2.77
N LEU A 63 -3.03 0.18 -3.61
CA LEU A 63 -2.73 1.60 -3.88
C LEU A 63 -3.92 2.34 -4.48
N SER A 64 -4.65 1.72 -5.41
CA SER A 64 -5.90 2.31 -5.92
C SER A 64 -6.94 2.55 -4.82
N LEU A 65 -7.00 1.68 -3.81
CA LEU A 65 -7.88 1.84 -2.66
C LEU A 65 -7.41 2.99 -1.75
N LEU A 66 -6.13 3.00 -1.38
CA LEU A 66 -5.55 4.09 -0.58
C LEU A 66 -5.68 5.44 -1.28
N CYS A 67 -5.63 5.45 -2.62
CA CYS A 67 -5.86 6.64 -3.44
C CYS A 67 -7.28 7.17 -3.27
N LYS A 68 -8.29 6.30 -3.34
CA LYS A 68 -9.70 6.67 -3.09
C LYS A 68 -9.93 7.18 -1.67
N MET A 69 -9.14 6.70 -0.71
CA MET A 69 -9.22 7.13 0.69
C MET A 69 -8.39 8.39 1.00
N GLY A 70 -7.63 8.91 0.02
CA GLY A 70 -6.80 10.10 0.17
C GLY A 70 -5.53 9.89 1.01
N TYR A 71 -5.05 8.65 1.17
CA TYR A 71 -3.77 8.35 1.82
C TYR A 71 -2.58 8.39 0.86
N VAL A 72 -2.84 8.22 -0.43
CA VAL A 72 -1.88 8.42 -1.52
C VAL A 72 -2.58 9.17 -2.65
N GLU A 73 -1.80 9.79 -3.52
CA GLU A 73 -2.29 10.52 -4.69
C GLU A 73 -1.71 9.87 -5.94
N LEU A 74 -2.55 9.52 -6.91
CA LEU A 74 -2.09 9.06 -8.23
C LEU A 74 -1.56 10.27 -9.02
N LEU A 75 -0.27 10.24 -9.38
CA LEU A 75 0.33 11.32 -10.18
C LEU A 75 0.14 11.06 -11.67
N PHE A 76 0.62 9.90 -12.15
CA PHE A 76 0.49 9.50 -13.54
C PHE A 76 0.62 7.98 -13.70
N LYS A 77 0.23 7.49 -14.87
CA LYS A 77 0.37 6.09 -15.27
C LYS A 77 1.14 6.03 -16.57
N GLU A 78 2.22 5.28 -16.61
CA GLU A 78 2.94 5.02 -17.86
C GLU A 78 2.11 4.13 -18.80
N SER A 79 2.16 4.40 -20.10
CA SER A 79 1.32 3.73 -21.11
C SER A 79 1.53 2.20 -21.16
N ARG A 80 2.73 1.72 -20.81
CA ARG A 80 3.09 0.28 -20.70
C ARG A 80 3.83 -0.05 -19.41
N GLY A 81 3.70 0.80 -18.39
CA GLY A 81 4.51 0.73 -17.18
C GLY A 81 3.71 0.89 -15.89
N PRO A 82 4.39 1.10 -14.75
CA PRO A 82 3.73 1.27 -13.47
C PRO A 82 2.92 2.58 -13.38
N SER A 83 1.98 2.59 -12.44
CA SER A 83 1.40 3.82 -11.91
C SER A 83 2.32 4.38 -10.82
N PHE A 84 2.50 5.69 -10.82
CA PHE A 84 3.26 6.42 -9.82
C PHE A 84 2.34 7.19 -8.89
N TYR A 85 2.66 7.12 -7.61
CA TYR A 85 1.87 7.69 -6.53
C TYR A 85 2.75 8.59 -5.67
N ARG A 86 2.14 9.59 -5.05
CA ARG A 86 2.73 10.37 -3.97
C ARG A 86 2.07 10.01 -2.65
N ARG A 87 2.85 9.90 -1.57
CA ARG A 87 2.28 9.70 -0.22
C ARG A 87 1.60 10.98 0.27
N ASN A 88 0.40 10.86 0.84
CA ASN A 88 -0.24 11.95 1.57
C ASN A 88 0.21 11.92 3.04
N PRO A 89 0.52 13.06 3.69
CA PRO A 89 0.92 13.08 5.10
C PRO A 89 -0.01 12.35 6.08
N LYS A 90 -1.31 12.24 5.74
CA LYS A 90 -2.28 11.45 6.52
C LYS A 90 -1.86 10.00 6.73
N ILE A 91 -1.06 9.42 5.83
CA ILE A 91 -0.62 8.02 5.94
C ILE A 91 0.31 7.78 7.13
N PHE A 92 1.07 8.79 7.57
CA PHE A 92 1.95 8.69 8.75
C PHE A 92 1.17 8.66 10.06
N ASN A 93 -0.09 9.12 10.05
CA ASN A 93 -0.96 9.11 11.23
C ASN A 93 -1.63 7.75 11.46
N ILE A 94 -1.39 6.76 10.59
CA ILE A 94 -1.94 5.42 10.74
C ILE A 94 -1.06 4.62 11.70
N GLN A 95 -1.62 4.28 12.86
CA GLN A 95 -0.91 3.46 13.86
C GLN A 95 -0.92 1.98 13.48
N ILE A 96 0.26 1.36 13.60
CA ILE A 96 0.51 -0.07 13.37
C ILE A 96 1.03 -0.64 14.69
N LYS A 97 0.10 -1.06 15.56
CA LYS A 97 0.39 -1.73 16.85
C LYS A 97 -0.09 -3.18 16.81
#